data_AF-A0AAV2H0H5-F1
#
_entry.id   AF-A0AAV2H0H5-F1
#
_cell.length_a   1.000
_cell.length_b   1.000
_cell.length_c   1.000
_cell.angle_alpha   90.00
_cell.angle_beta   90.00
_cell.angle_gamma   90.00
#
_symmetry.space_group_name_H-M   'P 1'
#
loop_
_entity.id
_entity.type
_entity.pdbx_description
1 polymer ?
#
loop_
_entity_poly.entity_id
_entity_poly.type
_entity_poly.pdbx_seq_one_letter_code
_entity_poly.pdbx_strand_id
1 'polypeptide(L)'
;MEMEDPPLDDKARRMRDLLSSFYAPDPSMSAGSQPKGVSFDNIDTDSFDADQYMNLLVQKANLEGLLQRHVEMAAEIKNLDTDLQMLVYENYNKFISATDAIKRMKSNIVGMESNMEQLLDKIMSVQSRSDGVNTSLFGKREHIEKLHRTRNLLRKVQFIYDLPARLGKCIKTEAYADAVRFYTGAMPIFKAYGESSFQDCKRASEEAVVTITKNLQGKLFSDSESIQTRAEAAVLLKQLDFPVCVLCSYLNNVLFGLAYQCSCDGSILFFIMMIKAMK
;
A
#
# COMPACT_ATOMS: atom_id res chain seq x y z
N MET A 1 20.83 24.99 31.61
CA MET A 1 20.67 24.42 30.26
C MET A 1 20.75 22.92 30.43
N GLU A 2 19.62 22.31 30.79
CA GLU A 2 19.53 20.86 30.97
C GLU A 2 19.63 20.22 29.58
N MET A 3 20.70 19.48 29.30
CA MET A 3 20.79 18.66 28.11
C MET A 3 19.97 17.41 28.34
N GLU A 4 18.76 17.40 27.79
CA GLU A 4 17.90 16.23 27.70
C GLU A 4 18.55 15.24 26.72
N ASP A 5 19.16 14.18 27.24
CA ASP A 5 19.72 13.10 26.42
C ASP A 5 18.62 12.41 25.60
N PRO A 6 18.85 12.10 24.31
CA PRO A 6 17.87 11.43 23.47
C PRO A 6 17.50 10.05 24.04
N PRO A 7 16.28 9.53 23.79
CA PRO A 7 15.81 8.29 24.38
C PRO A 7 16.67 7.12 23.90
N LEU A 8 17.55 6.65 24.77
CA LEU A 8 18.42 5.51 24.53
C LEU A 8 17.61 4.21 24.64
N ASP A 9 17.70 3.38 23.61
CA ASP A 9 17.14 2.03 23.52
C ASP A 9 17.42 1.23 24.81
N ASP A 10 16.41 0.52 25.34
CA ASP A 10 16.48 -0.19 26.63
C ASP A 10 17.64 -1.18 26.69
N LYS A 11 18.04 -1.73 25.53
CA LYS A 11 19.20 -2.60 25.40
C LYS A 11 20.52 -1.86 25.63
N ALA A 12 20.64 -0.63 25.14
CA ALA A 12 21.83 0.20 25.32
C ALA A 12 21.98 0.63 26.79
N ARG A 13 20.87 0.90 27.49
CA ARG A 13 20.87 1.20 28.93
C ARG A 13 21.37 0.00 29.74
N ARG A 14 20.84 -1.21 29.47
CA ARG A 14 21.28 -2.44 30.15
C ARG A 14 22.76 -2.78 29.89
N MET A 15 23.24 -2.59 28.66
CA MET A 15 24.66 -2.78 28.34
C MET A 15 25.55 -1.78 29.09
N ARG A 16 25.11 -0.52 29.21
CA ARG A 16 25.87 0.50 29.94
C ARG A 16 25.94 0.19 31.43
N ASP A 17 24.85 -0.28 32.04
CA ASP A 17 24.82 -0.68 33.45
C ASP A 17 25.65 -1.95 33.72
N LEU A 18 25.66 -2.91 32.78
CA LEU A 18 26.50 -4.08 32.91
C LEU A 18 27.98 -3.70 32.83
N LEU A 19 28.35 -2.83 31.88
CA LEU A 19 29.73 -2.35 31.75
C LEU A 19 30.15 -1.49 32.94
N SER A 20 29.27 -0.62 33.46
CA SER A 20 29.60 0.18 34.64
C SER A 20 29.82 -0.70 35.88
N SER A 21 29.10 -1.82 36.03
CA SER A 21 29.36 -2.77 37.11
C SER A 21 30.72 -3.49 37.01
N PHE A 22 31.21 -3.71 35.79
CA PHE A 22 32.49 -4.37 35.54
C PHE A 22 33.71 -3.43 35.65
N TYR A 23 33.52 -2.15 35.33
CA TYR A 23 34.58 -1.14 35.29
C TYR A 23 34.48 -0.09 36.40
N ALA A 24 33.50 -0.21 37.32
CA ALA A 24 33.45 0.65 38.50
C ALA A 24 34.73 0.46 39.31
N PRO A 25 35.43 1.56 39.70
CA PRO A 25 36.56 1.47 40.59
C PRO A 25 36.10 0.83 41.90
N ASP A 26 36.71 -0.30 42.27
CA ASP A 26 36.47 -0.92 43.57
C ASP A 26 36.82 0.09 44.67
N PRO A 27 35.90 0.43 45.60
CA PRO A 27 36.17 1.35 46.70
C PRO A 27 37.34 0.89 47.60
N SER A 28 37.81 -0.36 47.46
CA SER A 28 39.03 -0.86 48.10
C SER A 28 40.32 -0.16 47.66
N MET A 29 40.33 0.57 46.53
CA MET A 29 41.52 1.25 46.00
C MET A 29 41.70 2.71 46.50
N SER A 30 40.88 3.15 47.44
CA SER A 30 40.92 4.53 47.99
C SER A 30 40.97 4.59 49.53
N ALA A 31 41.50 3.53 50.17
CA ALA A 31 41.94 3.58 51.56
C ALA A 31 43.48 3.65 51.57
N GLY A 32 44.01 4.80 51.99
CA GLY A 32 45.45 5.08 51.99
C GLY A 32 46.27 4.00 52.70
N SER A 33 47.35 3.59 52.03
CA SER A 33 48.43 2.79 52.61
C SER A 33 49.07 3.52 53.79
N GLN A 34 48.58 3.24 54.99
CA GLN A 34 49.43 3.24 56.19
C GLN A 34 50.47 2.12 56.02
N PRO A 35 51.76 2.35 56.35
CA PRO A 35 52.78 1.32 56.23
C PRO A 35 52.58 0.30 57.35
N LYS A 36 51.70 -0.67 57.13
CA LYS A 36 51.76 -1.94 57.86
C LYS A 36 53.09 -2.57 57.47
N GLY A 37 53.93 -2.81 58.49
CA GLY A 37 55.30 -3.30 58.33
C GLY A 37 55.39 -4.39 57.28
N VAL A 38 56.41 -4.27 56.44
CA VAL A 38 56.74 -5.21 55.36
C VAL A 38 56.61 -6.63 55.90
N SER A 39 55.56 -7.34 55.49
CA SER A 39 55.49 -8.77 55.76
C SER A 39 56.50 -9.39 54.83
N PHE A 40 57.68 -9.68 55.35
CA PHE A 40 58.78 -10.31 54.61
C PHE A 40 58.42 -11.71 54.08
N ASP A 41 57.20 -12.21 54.31
CA ASP A 41 56.69 -13.47 53.76
C ASP A 41 56.12 -13.34 52.33
N ASN A 42 55.89 -12.13 51.80
CA ASN A 42 55.30 -11.96 50.48
C ASN A 42 56.37 -11.84 49.36
N ILE A 43 56.63 -12.97 48.69
CA ILE A 43 57.62 -13.12 47.62
C ILE A 43 57.26 -12.38 46.32
N ASP A 44 56.00 -11.97 46.14
CA ASP A 44 55.51 -11.32 44.92
C ASP A 44 55.66 -9.79 44.93
N THR A 45 56.35 -9.23 45.92
CA THR A 45 56.53 -7.78 46.07
C THR A 45 57.74 -7.29 45.25
N ASP A 46 57.62 -6.15 44.57
CA ASP A 46 58.70 -5.54 43.76
C ASP A 46 60.02 -5.26 44.54
N SER A 47 59.96 -5.21 45.88
CA SER A 47 61.11 -4.99 46.77
C SER A 47 61.58 -6.27 47.48
N PHE A 48 61.32 -7.44 46.90
CA PHE A 48 61.72 -8.72 47.48
C PHE A 48 63.26 -8.86 47.55
N ASP A 49 63.77 -9.21 48.73
CA ASP A 49 65.18 -9.53 48.97
C ASP A 49 65.32 -11.00 49.39
N ALA A 50 65.94 -11.79 48.50
CA ALA A 50 66.11 -13.23 48.67
C ALA A 50 66.97 -13.58 49.88
N ASP A 51 68.00 -12.79 50.18
CA ASP A 51 68.91 -13.06 51.29
C ASP A 51 68.22 -12.82 52.63
N GLN A 52 67.43 -11.74 52.74
CA GLN A 52 66.65 -11.45 53.95
C GLN A 52 65.54 -12.49 54.17
N TYR A 53 64.83 -12.88 53.10
CA TYR A 53 63.81 -13.91 53.16
C TYR A 53 64.38 -15.28 53.59
N MET A 54 65.51 -15.70 53.01
CA MET A 54 66.14 -16.96 53.35
C MET A 54 66.65 -16.99 54.79
N ASN A 55 67.26 -15.89 55.26
CA ASN A 55 67.70 -15.78 56.66
C ASN A 55 66.53 -15.89 57.65
N LEU A 56 65.38 -15.27 57.35
CA LEU A 56 64.17 -15.39 58.16
C LEU A 56 63.57 -16.80 58.10
N LEU A 57 63.58 -17.45 56.94
CA LEU A 57 63.06 -18.80 56.75
C LEU A 57 63.86 -19.84 57.54
N VAL A 58 65.20 -19.75 57.50
CA VAL A 58 66.10 -20.64 58.27
C VAL A 58 65.96 -20.45 59.78
N GLN A 59 65.67 -19.24 60.25
CA GLN A 59 65.44 -18.98 61.68
C GLN A 59 64.08 -19.48 62.18
N LYS A 60 63.06 -19.54 61.31
CA LYS A 60 61.68 -19.87 61.69
C LYS A 60 61.26 -21.32 61.39
N ALA A 61 61.80 -21.95 60.36
CA ALA A 61 61.40 -23.28 59.91
C ALA A 61 62.38 -24.38 60.35
N ASN A 62 61.87 -25.59 60.56
CA ASN A 62 62.71 -26.79 60.73
C ASN A 62 63.15 -27.33 59.35
N LEU A 63 64.09 -28.28 59.33
CA LEU A 63 64.63 -28.86 58.10
C LEU A 63 63.54 -29.48 57.20
N GLU A 64 62.54 -30.12 57.80
CA GLU A 64 61.41 -30.73 57.09
C GLU A 64 60.54 -29.67 56.39
N GLY A 65 60.24 -28.56 57.07
CA GLY A 65 59.52 -27.42 56.50
C GLY A 65 60.31 -26.73 55.39
N LEU A 66 61.64 -26.64 55.51
CA LEU A 66 62.49 -26.10 54.45
C LEU A 66 62.50 -27.00 53.20
N LEU A 67 62.55 -28.32 53.39
CA LEU A 67 62.50 -29.29 52.29
C LEU A 67 61.14 -29.28 51.61
N GLN A 68 60.06 -29.21 52.38
CA GLN A 68 58.70 -29.08 51.87
C GLN A 68 58.55 -27.80 51.05
N ARG A 69 59.04 -26.65 51.54
CA ARG A 69 58.99 -25.38 50.80
C ARG A 69 59.80 -25.41 49.50
N HIS A 70 60.95 -26.10 49.48
CA HIS A 70 61.71 -26.33 48.25
C HIS A 70 60.91 -27.13 47.22
N VAL A 71 60.25 -28.21 47.64
CA VAL A 71 59.42 -29.03 46.75
C VAL A 71 58.23 -28.25 46.20
N GLU A 72 57.55 -27.48 47.05
CA GLU A 72 56.46 -26.59 46.66
C GLU A 72 56.92 -25.55 45.64
N MET A 73 58.03 -24.86 45.92
CA MET A 73 58.58 -23.85 45.02
C MET A 73 59.00 -24.45 43.68
N ALA A 74 59.60 -25.64 43.68
CA ALA A 74 59.94 -26.34 42.43
C ALA A 74 58.68 -26.71 41.61
N ALA A 75 57.58 -27.08 42.27
CA ALA A 75 56.31 -27.32 41.61
C ALA A 75 55.66 -26.03 41.08
N GLU A 76 55.68 -24.95 41.87
CA GLU A 76 55.21 -23.61 41.48
C GLU A 76 55.95 -23.10 40.23
N ILE A 77 57.28 -23.21 40.19
CA ILE A 77 58.10 -22.82 39.02
C ILE A 77 57.65 -23.57 37.76
N LYS A 78 57.44 -24.88 37.87
CA LYS A 78 57.02 -25.70 36.72
C LYS A 78 55.60 -25.36 36.25
N ASN A 79 54.69 -25.10 37.19
CA ASN A 79 53.32 -24.70 36.86
C ASN A 79 53.31 -23.34 36.16
N LEU A 80 54.06 -22.36 36.67
CA LEU A 80 54.19 -21.05 36.05
C LEU A 80 54.78 -21.10 34.63
N ASP A 81 55.76 -21.96 34.37
CA ASP A 81 56.29 -22.17 33.02
C ASP A 81 55.21 -22.74 32.08
N THR A 82 54.43 -23.70 32.57
CA THR A 82 53.31 -24.29 31.80
C THR A 82 52.22 -23.25 31.52
N ASP A 83 51.87 -22.44 32.51
CA ASP A 83 50.87 -21.37 32.38
C ASP A 83 51.33 -20.28 31.42
N LEU A 84 52.61 -19.91 31.46
CA LEU A 84 53.20 -18.97 30.50
C LEU A 84 53.10 -19.51 29.07
N GLN A 85 53.43 -20.79 28.85
CA GLN A 85 53.31 -21.43 27.55
C GLN A 85 51.85 -21.46 27.07
N MET A 86 50.91 -21.80 27.95
CA MET A 86 49.47 -21.78 27.63
C MET A 86 49.00 -20.37 27.26
N LEU A 87 49.39 -19.34 28.00
CA LEU A 87 49.02 -17.96 27.73
C LEU A 87 49.53 -17.51 26.35
N VAL A 88 50.79 -17.83 26.04
CA VAL A 88 51.41 -17.53 24.75
C VAL A 88 50.64 -18.23 23.62
N TYR A 89 50.32 -19.51 23.77
CA TYR A 89 49.56 -20.27 22.77
C TYR A 89 48.16 -19.69 22.55
N GLU A 90 47.42 -19.41 23.63
CA GLU A 90 46.11 -18.78 23.53
C GLU A 90 46.17 -17.41 22.85
N ASN A 91 47.18 -16.61 23.21
CA ASN A 91 47.36 -15.27 22.68
C ASN A 91 47.67 -15.32 21.17
N TYR A 92 48.62 -16.18 20.74
CA TYR A 92 48.91 -16.37 19.31
C TYR A 92 47.70 -16.91 18.54
N ASN A 93 46.94 -17.86 19.10
CA ASN A 93 45.72 -18.35 18.46
C ASN A 93 44.66 -17.27 18.30
N LYS A 94 44.50 -16.39 19.30
CA LYS A 94 43.61 -15.23 19.21
C LYS A 94 44.07 -14.27 18.11
N PHE A 95 45.38 -14.01 17.98
CA PHE A 95 45.94 -13.19 16.90
C PHE A 95 45.75 -13.80 15.51
N ILE A 96 45.98 -15.10 15.36
CA ILE A 96 45.76 -15.81 14.10
C ILE A 96 44.28 -15.75 13.73
N SER A 97 43.39 -16.05 14.69
CA SER A 97 41.93 -16.00 14.49
C SER A 97 41.44 -14.61 14.11
N ALA A 98 41.95 -13.56 14.76
CA ALA A 98 41.65 -12.17 14.43
C ALA A 98 42.14 -11.81 13.01
N THR A 99 43.36 -12.23 12.67
CA THR A 99 43.94 -12.00 11.33
C THR A 99 43.12 -12.70 10.25
N ASP A 100 42.68 -13.94 10.47
CA ASP A 100 41.86 -14.66 9.51
C ASP A 100 40.44 -14.09 9.41
N ALA A 101 39.88 -13.57 10.50
CA ALA A 101 38.62 -12.82 10.46
C ALA A 101 38.76 -11.56 9.57
N ILE A 102 39.86 -10.81 9.71
CA ILE A 102 40.14 -9.64 8.85
C ILE A 102 40.28 -10.04 7.38
N LYS A 103 40.99 -11.14 7.07
CA LYS A 103 41.11 -11.65 5.70
C LYS A 103 39.75 -12.02 5.11
N ARG A 104 38.91 -12.74 5.85
CA ARG A 104 37.54 -13.08 5.42
C ARG A 104 36.70 -11.83 5.19
N MET A 105 36.77 -10.87 6.11
CA MET A 105 36.06 -9.60 5.98
C MET A 105 36.49 -8.85 4.71
N LYS A 106 37.80 -8.74 4.44
CA LYS A 106 38.32 -8.13 3.21
C LYS A 106 37.81 -8.82 1.94
N SER A 107 37.86 -10.15 1.88
CA SER A 107 37.38 -10.90 0.71
C SER A 107 35.89 -10.69 0.46
N ASN A 108 35.08 -10.64 1.53
CA ASN A 108 33.64 -10.42 1.41
C ASN A 108 33.31 -9.00 0.94
N ILE A 109 34.01 -7.99 1.46
CA ILE A 109 33.80 -6.58 1.06
C ILE A 109 34.13 -6.40 -0.42
N VAL A 110 35.29 -6.90 -0.87
CA VAL A 110 35.69 -6.81 -2.29
C VAL A 110 34.71 -7.58 -3.20
N GLY A 111 34.23 -8.74 -2.76
CA GLY A 111 33.19 -9.48 -3.49
C GLY A 111 31.87 -8.71 -3.56
N MET A 112 31.51 -7.97 -2.51
CA MET A 112 30.29 -7.17 -2.45
C MET A 112 30.33 -5.96 -3.41
N GLU A 113 31.46 -5.27 -3.53
CA GLU A 113 31.64 -4.17 -4.48
C GLU A 113 31.41 -4.63 -5.92
N SER A 114 32.03 -5.75 -6.32
CA SER A 114 31.82 -6.31 -7.67
C SER A 114 30.37 -6.74 -7.91
N ASN A 115 29.71 -7.34 -6.91
CA ASN A 115 28.29 -7.70 -7.01
C ASN A 115 27.39 -6.46 -7.17
N MET A 116 27.73 -5.35 -6.49
CA MET A 116 26.98 -4.10 -6.58
C MET A 116 27.13 -3.44 -7.96
N GLU A 117 28.33 -3.46 -8.54
CA GLU A 117 28.58 -3.00 -9.91
C GLU A 117 27.77 -3.83 -10.92
N GLN A 118 27.82 -5.16 -10.83
CA GLN A 118 27.03 -6.04 -11.70
C GLN A 118 25.52 -5.81 -11.56
N LEU A 119 25.04 -5.49 -10.35
CA LEU A 119 23.64 -5.16 -10.12
C LEU A 119 23.27 -3.84 -10.81
N LEU A 120 24.11 -2.82 -10.69
CA LEU A 120 23.90 -1.51 -11.32
C LEU A 120 23.84 -1.66 -12.85
N ASP A 121 24.76 -2.42 -13.44
CA ASP A 121 24.76 -2.71 -14.88
C ASP A 121 23.48 -3.42 -15.33
N LYS A 122 23.01 -4.41 -14.55
CA LYS A 122 21.75 -5.11 -14.84
C LYS A 122 20.55 -4.16 -14.76
N ILE A 123 20.50 -3.28 -13.76
CA ILE A 123 19.43 -2.28 -13.62
C ILE A 123 19.45 -1.33 -14.81
N MET A 124 20.63 -0.81 -15.19
CA MET A 124 20.76 0.06 -16.36
C MET A 124 20.36 -0.64 -17.66
N SER A 125 20.73 -1.91 -17.82
CA SER A 125 20.32 -2.73 -18.97
C SER A 125 18.80 -2.92 -19.02
N VAL A 126 18.17 -3.26 -17.88
CA VAL A 126 16.70 -3.41 -17.79
C VAL A 126 16.01 -2.09 -18.09
N GLN A 127 16.50 -0.98 -17.53
CA GLN A 127 15.96 0.35 -17.78
C GLN A 127 16.03 0.71 -19.27
N SER A 128 17.21 0.56 -19.88
CA SER A 128 17.41 0.83 -21.32
C SER A 128 16.49 -0.03 -22.20
N ARG A 129 16.37 -1.32 -21.89
CA ARG A 129 15.47 -2.23 -22.63
C ARG A 129 14.00 -1.85 -22.43
N SER A 130 13.61 -1.45 -21.23
CA SER A 130 12.26 -0.97 -20.91
C SER A 130 11.93 0.30 -21.69
N ASP A 131 12.84 1.26 -21.71
CA ASP A 131 12.68 2.52 -22.44
C ASP A 131 12.61 2.28 -23.96
N GLY A 132 13.41 1.35 -24.48
CA GLY A 132 13.31 0.90 -25.87
C GLY A 132 11.95 0.28 -26.21
N VAL A 133 11.44 -0.62 -25.36
CA VAL A 133 10.10 -1.20 -25.52
C VAL A 133 9.03 -0.12 -25.45
N ASN A 134 9.08 0.75 -24.45
CA ASN A 134 8.08 1.80 -24.27
C ASN A 134 8.05 2.76 -25.46
N THR A 135 9.22 3.18 -25.96
CA THR A 135 9.34 4.02 -27.16
C THR A 135 8.76 3.32 -28.39
N SER A 136 9.06 2.03 -28.59
CA SER A 136 8.54 1.26 -29.72
C SER A 136 7.00 1.07 -29.68
N LEU A 137 6.43 0.98 -28.48
CA LEU A 137 5.00 0.81 -28.27
C LEU A 137 4.24 2.14 -28.29
N PHE A 138 4.89 3.27 -27.97
CA PHE A 138 4.26 4.58 -27.91
C PHE A 138 3.55 4.94 -29.22
N GLY A 139 4.24 4.82 -30.36
CA GLY A 139 3.63 5.11 -31.66
C GLY A 139 2.46 4.18 -32.00
N LYS A 140 2.54 2.89 -31.62
CA LYS A 140 1.43 1.93 -31.81
C LYS A 140 0.23 2.28 -30.95
N ARG A 141 0.44 2.68 -29.68
CA ARG A 141 -0.63 3.13 -28.77
C ARG A 141 -1.32 4.39 -29.31
N GLU A 142 -0.55 5.35 -29.79
CA GLU A 142 -1.10 6.58 -30.39
C GLU A 142 -1.95 6.27 -31.64
N HIS A 143 -1.47 5.37 -32.51
CA HIS A 143 -2.24 4.94 -33.67
C HIS A 143 -3.53 4.20 -33.28
N ILE A 144 -3.47 3.31 -32.27
CA ILE A 144 -4.64 2.60 -31.75
C ILE A 144 -5.65 3.60 -31.16
N GLU A 145 -5.20 4.62 -30.42
CA GLU A 145 -6.08 5.66 -29.91
C GLU A 145 -6.75 6.46 -31.03
N LYS A 146 -6.01 6.86 -32.06
CA LYS A 146 -6.57 7.53 -33.25
C LYS A 146 -7.64 6.67 -33.89
N LEU A 147 -7.37 5.38 -34.09
CA LEU A 147 -8.33 4.43 -34.67
C LEU A 147 -9.56 4.24 -33.77
N HIS A 148 -9.38 4.18 -32.45
CA HIS A 148 -10.50 4.11 -31.49
C HIS A 148 -11.37 5.37 -31.54
N ARG A 149 -10.78 6.57 -31.63
CA ARG A 149 -11.53 7.83 -31.79
C ARG A 149 -12.36 7.79 -33.07
N THR A 150 -11.76 7.41 -34.20
CA THR A 150 -12.46 7.29 -35.49
C THR A 150 -13.57 6.25 -35.43
N ARG A 151 -13.31 5.05 -34.89
CA ARG A 151 -14.33 3.99 -34.73
C ARG A 151 -15.48 4.42 -33.84
N ASN A 152 -15.19 5.14 -32.76
CA ASN A 152 -16.23 5.65 -31.86
C ASN A 152 -17.09 6.71 -32.56
N LEU A 153 -16.49 7.59 -33.35
CA LEU A 153 -17.23 8.55 -34.17
C LEU A 153 -18.11 7.83 -35.20
N LEU A 154 -17.55 6.87 -35.95
CA LEU A 154 -18.29 6.07 -36.93
C LEU A 154 -19.47 5.34 -36.31
N ARG A 155 -19.31 4.76 -35.10
CA ARG A 155 -20.44 4.14 -34.37
C ARG A 155 -21.53 5.13 -34.01
N LYS A 156 -21.17 6.35 -33.56
CA LYS A 156 -22.16 7.39 -33.25
C LYS A 156 -22.91 7.81 -34.51
N VAL A 157 -22.20 8.00 -35.62
CA VAL A 157 -22.82 8.32 -36.92
C VAL A 157 -23.74 7.19 -37.38
N GLN A 158 -23.27 5.94 -37.31
CA GLN A 158 -24.07 4.76 -37.67
C GLN A 158 -25.34 4.66 -36.81
N PHE A 159 -25.25 4.93 -35.51
CA PHE A 159 -26.42 4.94 -34.64
C PHE A 159 -27.48 5.95 -35.10
N ILE A 160 -27.07 7.15 -35.54
CA ILE A 160 -27.99 8.18 -36.03
C ILE A 160 -28.63 7.77 -37.36
N TYR A 161 -27.88 7.17 -38.28
CA TYR A 161 -28.43 6.65 -39.54
C TYR A 161 -29.40 5.47 -39.33
N ASP A 162 -29.11 4.59 -38.37
CA ASP A 162 -29.98 3.46 -38.04
C ASP A 162 -31.20 3.88 -37.21
N LEU A 163 -31.22 5.09 -36.65
CA LEU A 163 -32.22 5.52 -35.68
C LEU A 163 -33.66 5.43 -36.22
N PRO A 164 -34.00 5.91 -37.44
CA PRO A 164 -35.37 5.81 -37.95
C PRO A 164 -35.84 4.35 -38.08
N ALA A 165 -34.96 3.46 -38.56
CA ALA A 165 -35.27 2.04 -38.67
C ALA A 165 -35.47 1.38 -37.29
N ARG A 166 -34.67 1.77 -36.30
CA ARG A 166 -34.80 1.31 -34.91
C ARG A 166 -36.10 1.79 -34.28
N LEU A 167 -36.48 3.06 -34.47
CA LEU A 167 -37.75 3.61 -34.00
C LEU A 167 -38.94 2.92 -34.67
N GLY A 168 -38.87 2.69 -35.98
CA GLY A 168 -39.88 1.91 -36.71
C GLY A 168 -40.04 0.48 -36.18
N LYS A 169 -38.95 -0.18 -35.78
CA LYS A 169 -39.02 -1.49 -35.11
C LYS A 169 -39.69 -1.40 -33.74
N CYS A 170 -39.36 -0.39 -32.94
CA CYS A 170 -39.96 -0.20 -31.62
C CYS A 170 -41.46 0.09 -31.69
N ILE A 171 -41.93 0.77 -32.75
CA ILE A 171 -43.36 0.96 -33.02
C ILE A 171 -44.05 -0.39 -33.23
N LYS A 172 -43.43 -1.30 -34.00
CA LYS A 172 -43.99 -2.63 -34.29
C LYS A 172 -44.01 -3.56 -33.08
N THR A 173 -43.00 -3.48 -32.21
CA THR A 173 -42.88 -4.33 -31.01
C THR A 173 -43.47 -3.69 -29.76
N GLU A 174 -44.10 -2.51 -29.88
CA GLU A 174 -44.64 -1.69 -28.78
C GLU A 174 -43.63 -1.36 -27.66
N ALA A 175 -42.34 -1.40 -27.95
CA ALA A 175 -41.26 -1.12 -27.00
C ALA A 175 -40.99 0.40 -26.92
N TYR A 176 -41.97 1.16 -26.43
CA TYR A 176 -41.92 2.63 -26.45
C TYR A 176 -40.86 3.22 -25.52
N ALA A 177 -40.54 2.54 -24.41
CA ALA A 177 -39.50 3.01 -23.47
C ALA A 177 -38.11 3.08 -24.14
N ASP A 178 -37.74 2.06 -24.91
CA ASP A 178 -36.45 2.05 -25.62
C ASP A 178 -36.44 3.05 -26.77
N ALA A 179 -37.57 3.24 -27.48
CA ALA A 179 -37.69 4.26 -28.51
C ALA A 179 -37.42 5.67 -27.98
N VAL A 180 -38.02 6.04 -26.85
CA VAL A 180 -37.79 7.34 -26.22
C VAL A 180 -36.32 7.48 -25.81
N ARG A 181 -35.72 6.45 -25.19
CA ARG A 181 -34.29 6.47 -24.83
C ARG A 181 -33.36 6.66 -26.03
N PHE A 182 -33.62 5.97 -27.14
CA PHE A 182 -32.82 6.12 -28.36
C PHE A 182 -32.96 7.52 -28.96
N TYR A 183 -34.17 8.07 -28.97
CA TYR A 183 -34.43 9.41 -29.50
C TYR A 183 -33.82 10.51 -28.61
N THR A 184 -34.02 10.44 -27.29
CA THR A 184 -33.41 11.39 -26.34
C THR A 184 -31.87 11.35 -26.41
N GLY A 185 -31.27 10.17 -26.59
CA GLY A 185 -29.83 10.03 -26.78
C GLY A 185 -29.31 10.64 -28.10
N ALA A 186 -30.14 10.67 -29.15
CA ALA A 186 -29.80 11.27 -30.45
C ALA A 186 -30.09 12.78 -30.53
N MET A 187 -30.97 13.30 -29.65
CA MET A 187 -31.40 14.70 -29.64
C MET A 187 -30.26 15.73 -29.66
N PRO A 188 -29.17 15.59 -28.87
CA PRO A 188 -28.06 16.56 -28.92
C PRO A 188 -27.41 16.65 -30.30
N ILE A 189 -27.34 15.53 -31.02
CA ILE A 189 -26.75 15.47 -32.37
C ILE A 189 -27.70 16.10 -33.38
N PHE A 190 -29.01 15.85 -33.28
CA PHE A 190 -30.00 16.52 -34.13
C PHE A 190 -30.11 18.02 -33.87
N LYS A 191 -29.89 18.49 -32.63
CA LYS A 191 -29.82 19.93 -32.34
C LYS A 191 -28.62 20.60 -33.00
N ALA A 192 -27.46 19.93 -33.02
CA ALA A 192 -26.22 20.50 -33.56
C ALA A 192 -26.08 20.34 -35.09
N TYR A 193 -26.49 19.19 -35.64
CA TYR A 193 -26.23 18.78 -37.03
C TYR A 193 -27.48 18.30 -37.78
N GLY A 194 -28.66 18.42 -37.17
CA GLY A 194 -29.91 17.94 -37.75
C GLY A 194 -30.36 18.73 -38.96
N GLU A 195 -30.02 20.02 -39.07
CA GLU A 195 -30.39 20.85 -40.23
C GLU A 195 -29.38 20.75 -41.39
N SER A 196 -28.29 20.02 -41.20
CA SER A 196 -27.25 19.85 -42.22
C SER A 196 -27.14 18.39 -42.65
N SER A 197 -26.16 17.66 -42.15
CA SER A 197 -25.82 16.31 -42.64
C SER A 197 -26.83 15.23 -42.26
N PHE A 198 -27.71 15.48 -41.29
CA PHE A 198 -28.67 14.48 -40.78
C PHE A 198 -30.14 14.88 -40.97
N GLN A 199 -30.46 15.78 -41.91
CA GLN A 199 -31.82 16.31 -42.10
C GLN A 199 -32.85 15.21 -42.39
N ASP A 200 -32.55 14.29 -43.29
CA ASP A 200 -33.46 13.20 -43.62
C ASP A 200 -33.67 12.23 -42.44
N CYS A 201 -32.59 11.94 -41.71
CA CYS A 201 -32.66 11.08 -40.52
C CYS A 201 -33.45 11.76 -39.39
N LYS A 202 -33.27 13.07 -39.20
CA LYS A 202 -34.03 13.86 -38.23
C LYS A 202 -35.52 13.84 -38.58
N ARG A 203 -35.88 14.19 -39.81
CA ARG A 203 -37.26 14.20 -40.29
C ARG A 203 -37.94 12.84 -40.11
N ALA A 204 -37.31 11.76 -40.58
CA ALA A 204 -37.86 10.41 -40.44
C ALA A 204 -37.97 9.95 -38.97
N SER A 205 -37.03 10.36 -38.11
CA SER A 205 -37.09 10.06 -36.68
C SER A 205 -38.20 10.85 -35.97
N GLU A 206 -38.41 12.12 -36.32
CA GLU A 206 -39.50 12.95 -35.79
C GLU A 206 -40.86 12.42 -36.22
N GLU A 207 -41.04 12.00 -37.46
CA GLU A 207 -42.26 11.34 -37.95
C GLU A 207 -42.56 10.04 -37.16
N ALA A 208 -41.52 9.23 -36.90
CA ALA A 208 -41.66 8.04 -36.07
C ALA A 208 -42.04 8.40 -34.61
N VAL A 209 -41.46 9.46 -34.04
CA VAL A 209 -41.78 9.94 -32.69
C VAL A 209 -43.19 10.51 -32.59
N VAL A 210 -43.69 11.21 -33.62
CA VAL A 210 -45.08 11.67 -33.68
C VAL A 210 -46.03 10.47 -33.64
N THR A 211 -45.71 9.41 -34.40
CA THR A 211 -46.48 8.15 -34.38
C THR A 211 -46.44 7.48 -33.00
N ILE A 212 -45.26 7.42 -32.37
CA ILE A 212 -45.11 6.90 -31.00
C ILE A 212 -45.94 7.73 -30.01
N THR A 213 -45.91 9.05 -30.13
CA THR A 213 -46.66 9.98 -29.28
C THR A 213 -48.16 9.73 -29.41
N LYS A 214 -48.66 9.55 -30.64
CA LYS A 214 -50.07 9.23 -30.90
C LYS A 214 -50.47 7.87 -30.30
N ASN A 215 -49.61 6.86 -30.40
CA ASN A 215 -49.85 5.54 -29.82
C ASN A 215 -49.83 5.58 -28.28
N LEU A 216 -48.88 6.30 -27.69
CA LEU A 216 -48.79 6.51 -26.24
C LEU A 216 -50.00 7.28 -25.70
N GLN A 217 -50.47 8.30 -26.44
CA GLN A 217 -51.72 8.99 -26.15
C GLN A 217 -52.91 8.03 -26.18
N GLY A 218 -53.02 7.20 -27.23
CA GLY A 218 -54.05 6.16 -27.31
C GLY A 218 -54.04 5.23 -26.09
N LYS A 219 -52.86 4.76 -25.65
CA LYS A 219 -52.71 3.94 -24.45
C LYS A 219 -53.04 4.69 -23.15
N LEU A 220 -52.79 6.00 -23.10
CA LEU A 220 -53.12 6.84 -21.94
C LEU A 220 -54.64 7.07 -21.80
N PHE A 221 -55.35 7.22 -22.93
CA PHE A 221 -56.79 7.48 -23.03
C PHE A 221 -57.66 6.23 -23.10
N SER A 222 -57.07 5.04 -23.22
CA SER A 222 -57.82 3.79 -23.26
C SER A 222 -58.15 3.31 -21.83
N ASP A 223 -59.44 3.19 -21.52
CA ASP A 223 -59.90 2.69 -20.21
C ASP A 223 -59.66 1.18 -19.99
N SER A 224 -59.23 0.45 -21.03
CA SER A 224 -58.90 -0.98 -20.98
C SER A 224 -57.47 -1.27 -20.52
N GLU A 225 -56.61 -0.25 -20.42
CA GLU A 225 -55.19 -0.39 -20.11
C GLU A 225 -54.94 -0.31 -18.59
N SER A 226 -53.93 -1.05 -18.14
CA SER A 226 -53.56 -1.08 -16.73
C SER A 226 -53.10 0.28 -16.22
N ILE A 227 -53.31 0.53 -14.92
CA ILE A 227 -52.88 1.75 -14.23
C ILE A 227 -51.35 1.98 -14.39
N GLN A 228 -50.58 0.89 -14.41
CA GLN A 228 -49.12 0.93 -14.57
C GLN A 228 -48.69 1.32 -15.99
N THR A 229 -49.32 0.74 -17.03
CA THR A 229 -49.02 1.06 -18.43
C THR A 229 -49.38 2.51 -18.77
N ARG A 230 -50.44 3.05 -18.16
CA ARG A 230 -50.83 4.47 -18.26
C ARG A 230 -49.84 5.40 -17.57
N ALA A 231 -49.33 5.02 -16.39
CA ALA A 231 -48.29 5.80 -15.70
C ALA A 231 -46.98 5.83 -16.49
N GLU A 232 -46.56 4.68 -17.04
CA GLU A 232 -45.37 4.58 -17.88
C GLU A 232 -45.52 5.42 -19.16
N ALA A 233 -46.68 5.39 -19.81
CA ALA A 233 -46.96 6.22 -20.98
C ALA A 233 -46.86 7.73 -20.67
N ALA A 234 -47.37 8.18 -19.51
CA ALA A 234 -47.26 9.57 -19.09
C ALA A 234 -45.81 10.00 -18.82
N VAL A 235 -45.00 9.15 -18.18
CA VAL A 235 -43.57 9.40 -17.95
C VAL A 235 -42.81 9.52 -19.28
N LEU A 236 -43.09 8.61 -20.23
CA LEU A 236 -42.45 8.63 -21.55
C LEU A 236 -42.84 9.85 -22.38
N LEU A 237 -44.11 10.30 -22.30
CA LEU A 237 -44.56 11.54 -22.95
C LEU A 237 -43.88 12.78 -22.36
N LYS A 238 -43.65 12.81 -21.04
CA LYS A 238 -42.87 13.90 -20.40
C LYS A 238 -41.42 13.94 -20.89
N GLN A 239 -40.78 12.78 -21.08
CA GLN A 239 -39.40 12.70 -21.58
C GLN A 239 -39.25 13.16 -23.05
N LEU A 240 -40.34 13.21 -23.82
CA LEU A 240 -40.38 13.72 -25.19
C LEU A 240 -40.73 15.22 -25.27
N ASP A 241 -40.66 15.96 -24.15
CA ASP A 241 -41.03 17.39 -24.05
C ASP A 241 -42.46 17.72 -24.52
N PHE A 242 -43.40 16.78 -24.39
CA PHE A 242 -44.81 17.02 -24.73
C PHE A 242 -45.45 18.06 -23.77
N PRO A 243 -46.26 19.02 -24.25
CA PRO A 243 -46.82 20.08 -23.41
C PRO A 243 -47.68 19.53 -22.27
N VAL A 244 -47.18 19.74 -21.05
CA VAL A 244 -47.74 19.26 -19.78
C VAL A 244 -49.16 19.79 -19.53
N CYS A 245 -49.54 20.91 -20.15
CA CYS A 245 -50.87 21.51 -20.02
C CYS A 245 -52.01 20.56 -20.46
N VAL A 246 -51.77 19.70 -21.45
CA VAL A 246 -52.77 18.73 -21.94
C VAL A 246 -52.80 17.47 -21.05
N LEU A 247 -51.68 17.11 -20.41
CA LEU A 247 -51.66 16.04 -19.42
C LEU A 247 -52.34 16.45 -18.11
N CYS A 248 -52.17 17.69 -17.66
CA CYS A 248 -52.77 18.21 -16.42
C CYS A 248 -54.31 18.24 -16.47
N SER A 249 -54.91 18.66 -17.58
CA SER A 249 -56.37 18.71 -17.74
C SER A 249 -57.01 17.32 -17.75
N TYR A 250 -56.28 16.31 -18.24
CA TYR A 250 -56.74 14.92 -18.24
C TYR A 250 -56.41 14.16 -16.97
N LEU A 251 -55.28 14.43 -16.31
CA LEU A 251 -55.02 13.93 -14.96
C LEU A 251 -56.12 14.41 -14.01
N ASN A 252 -56.60 15.65 -14.14
CA ASN A 252 -57.77 16.14 -13.40
C ASN A 252 -59.06 15.36 -13.72
N ASN A 253 -59.29 14.95 -14.98
CA ASN A 253 -60.44 14.13 -15.35
C ASN A 253 -60.32 12.67 -14.88
N VAL A 254 -59.13 12.07 -14.97
CA VAL A 254 -58.85 10.72 -14.43
C VAL A 254 -58.88 10.73 -12.90
N LEU A 255 -58.50 11.85 -12.27
CA LEU A 255 -58.67 12.08 -10.84
C LEU A 255 -60.12 12.22 -10.43
N PHE A 256 -60.93 12.90 -11.23
CA PHE A 256 -62.37 13.01 -10.98
C PHE A 256 -63.07 11.65 -11.16
N GLY A 257 -62.67 10.86 -12.18
CA GLY A 257 -63.16 9.51 -12.40
C GLY A 257 -62.68 8.50 -11.34
N LEU A 258 -61.42 8.57 -10.93
CA LEU A 258 -60.88 7.76 -9.83
C LEU A 258 -61.43 8.22 -8.49
N ALA A 259 -61.76 9.50 -8.26
CA ALA A 259 -62.47 9.92 -7.04
C ALA A 259 -63.87 9.29 -6.93
N TYR A 260 -64.52 9.00 -8.07
CA TYR A 260 -65.78 8.26 -8.12
C TYR A 260 -65.59 6.75 -7.89
N GLN A 261 -64.45 6.17 -8.30
CA GLN A 261 -64.12 4.74 -8.12
C GLN A 261 -63.40 4.43 -6.77
N CYS A 262 -62.76 5.43 -6.16
CA CYS A 262 -61.96 5.35 -4.92
C CYS A 262 -62.78 5.27 -3.64
N SER A 263 -64.12 5.25 -3.71
CA SER A 263 -64.91 4.88 -2.55
C SER A 263 -64.69 3.41 -2.13
N CYS A 264 -64.01 2.59 -2.94
CA CYS A 264 -63.88 1.17 -2.69
C CYS A 264 -62.47 0.58 -2.55
N ASP A 265 -61.35 1.17 -2.99
CA ASP A 265 -60.03 0.62 -2.62
C ASP A 265 -58.82 1.57 -2.85
N GLY A 266 -58.03 1.78 -1.78
CA GLY A 266 -56.55 1.83 -1.76
C GLY A 266 -55.71 2.76 -2.67
N SER A 267 -56.28 3.67 -3.45
CA SER A 267 -55.55 4.31 -4.58
C SER A 267 -54.71 5.57 -4.26
N ILE A 268 -54.23 5.74 -3.02
CA ILE A 268 -53.36 6.88 -2.64
C ILE A 268 -51.96 6.77 -3.26
N LEU A 269 -51.46 5.55 -3.46
CA LEU A 269 -50.12 5.31 -4.01
C LEU A 269 -49.98 5.74 -5.47
N PHE A 270 -51.06 5.62 -6.26
CA PHE A 270 -51.09 6.07 -7.65
C PHE A 270 -51.02 7.61 -7.75
N PHE A 271 -51.70 8.31 -6.83
CA PHE A 271 -51.67 9.76 -6.75
C PHE A 271 -50.26 10.28 -6.44
N ILE A 272 -49.56 9.62 -5.51
CA ILE A 272 -48.17 9.95 -5.16
C ILE A 272 -47.20 9.66 -6.33
N MET A 273 -47.37 8.53 -7.04
CA MET A 273 -46.55 8.21 -8.22
C MET A 273 -46.75 9.22 -9.37
N MET A 274 -47.98 9.65 -9.64
CA MET A 274 -48.27 10.65 -10.67
C MET A 274 -47.71 12.04 -10.32
N ILE A 275 -47.85 12.48 -9.06
CA ILE A 275 -47.25 13.73 -8.59
C ILE A 275 -45.72 13.67 -8.69
N LYS A 276 -45.11 12.52 -8.36
CA LYS A 276 -43.66 12.31 -8.47
C LYS A 276 -43.18 12.21 -9.92
N ALA A 277 -44.01 11.73 -10.85
CA ALA A 277 -43.73 11.75 -12.28
C ALA A 277 -43.83 13.16 -12.88
N MET A 278 -44.67 14.03 -12.32
CA MET A 278 -44.83 15.43 -12.76
C MET A 278 -43.76 16.39 -12.22
N LYS A 279 -43.18 16.11 -11.05
CA LYS A 279 -42.02 16.86 -10.52
C LYS A 279 -40.71 16.52 -11.23
#